data_AF-A0A8X6TB83-F1
#
_entry.id   AF-A0A8X6TB83-F1
#
_cell.length_a   1.000
_cell.length_b   1.000
_cell.length_c   1.000
_cell.angle_alpha   90.00
_cell.angle_beta   90.00
_cell.angle_gamma   90.00
#
_symmetry.space_group_name_H-M   'P 1'
#
loop_
_entity.id
_entity.type
_entity.pdbx_description
1 polymer ?
#
loop_
_entity_poly.entity_id
_entity_poly.type
_entity_poly.pdbx_seq_one_letter_code
_entity_poly.pdbx_strand_id
1 'polypeptide(L)'
;MMEQIDNDYMFVRDVMRYVLLEYCHELNWMPSGKFVRQNHNSPFNSAVKRLVHMFLDSNRSKLHDIYNAYFHERIFSAQKHYEFCQKLIEDEDMREDPKVIVLRLCVVLSYLTAYSVSCGIMEAPHITHTLIFEYYSKLRKIRLIGYTFWEDLQIFMRNFMSYLDRIGIK
;
A
#
# COMPACT_ATOMS: atom_id res chain seq x y z
N MET A 1 -2.51 -22.43 -3.72
CA MET A 1 -2.38 -21.39 -4.78
C MET A 1 -3.52 -20.37 -4.68
N MET A 2 -4.79 -20.81 -4.62
CA MET A 2 -5.95 -19.92 -4.51
C MET A 2 -5.94 -19.06 -3.22
N GLU A 3 -5.65 -19.66 -2.07
CA GLU A 3 -5.56 -18.97 -0.77
C GLU A 3 -4.50 -17.85 -0.72
N GLN A 4 -3.41 -17.98 -1.48
CA GLN A 4 -2.35 -16.96 -1.49
C GLN A 4 -2.73 -15.75 -2.32
N ILE A 5 -3.39 -15.99 -3.45
CA ILE A 5 -3.95 -14.93 -4.29
C ILE A 5 -4.98 -14.14 -3.48
N ASP A 6 -5.80 -14.84 -2.69
CA ASP A 6 -6.75 -14.20 -1.78
C ASP A 6 -6.04 -13.38 -0.70
N ASN A 7 -4.97 -13.89 -0.09
CA ASN A 7 -4.18 -13.14 0.90
C ASN A 7 -3.53 -11.89 0.31
N ASP A 8 -2.96 -11.97 -0.90
CA ASP A 8 -2.38 -10.81 -1.59
C ASP A 8 -3.43 -9.74 -1.84
N TYR A 9 -4.57 -10.16 -2.39
CA TYR A 9 -5.69 -9.28 -2.66
C TYR A 9 -6.20 -8.58 -1.40
N MET A 10 -6.39 -9.35 -0.32
CA MET A 10 -6.89 -8.86 0.97
C MET A 10 -5.91 -7.90 1.64
N PHE A 11 -4.61 -8.21 1.62
CA PHE A 11 -3.60 -7.37 2.24
C PHE A 11 -3.55 -5.98 1.59
N VAL A 12 -3.44 -5.93 0.25
CA VAL A 12 -3.41 -4.66 -0.49
C VAL A 12 -4.68 -3.87 -0.23
N ARG A 13 -5.84 -4.54 -0.27
CA ARG A 13 -7.14 -3.91 0.02
C ARG A 13 -7.13 -3.28 1.41
N ASP A 14 -6.67 -4.00 2.42
CA ASP A 14 -6.79 -3.56 3.81
C ASP A 14 -5.77 -2.49 4.19
N VAL A 15 -4.56 -2.50 3.60
CA VAL A 15 -3.62 -1.37 3.68
C VAL A 15 -4.27 -0.12 3.08
N MET A 16 -4.83 -0.22 1.87
CA MET A 16 -5.50 0.92 1.22
C MET A 16 -6.67 1.44 2.06
N ARG A 17 -7.53 0.54 2.56
CA ARG A 17 -8.65 0.91 3.43
C ARG A 17 -8.17 1.65 4.66
N TYR A 18 -7.13 1.15 5.32
CA TYR A 18 -6.56 1.79 6.49
C TYR A 18 -6.08 3.20 6.17
N VAL A 19 -5.32 3.38 5.08
CA VAL A 19 -4.80 4.68 4.69
C VAL A 19 -5.93 5.65 4.32
N LEU A 20 -6.92 5.22 3.55
CA LEU A 20 -8.02 6.07 3.07
C LEU A 20 -9.04 6.42 4.17
N LEU A 21 -9.39 5.45 5.04
CA LEU A 21 -10.46 5.61 6.03
C LEU A 21 -9.96 6.10 7.39
N GLU A 22 -8.80 5.59 7.83
CA GLU A 22 -8.33 5.82 9.19
C GLU A 22 -7.21 6.86 9.24
N TYR A 23 -6.20 6.74 8.37
CA TYR A 23 -5.09 7.68 8.35
C TYR A 23 -5.52 9.03 7.75
N CYS A 24 -6.07 9.01 6.54
CA CYS A 24 -6.58 10.19 5.82
C CYS A 24 -8.08 10.42 6.08
N HIS A 25 -8.53 10.27 7.33
CA HIS A 25 -9.95 10.32 7.71
C HIS A 25 -10.69 11.60 7.25
N GLU A 26 -9.99 12.74 7.12
CA GLU A 26 -10.57 13.99 6.62
C GLU A 26 -11.09 13.92 5.18
N LEU A 27 -10.67 12.93 4.39
CA LEU A 27 -11.18 12.71 3.04
C LEU A 27 -12.66 12.33 3.02
N ASN A 28 -13.21 11.85 4.15
CA ASN A 28 -14.58 11.32 4.23
C ASN A 28 -14.88 10.30 3.12
N TRP A 29 -13.86 9.56 2.68
CA TRP A 29 -13.99 8.61 1.58
C TRP A 29 -14.93 7.47 2.00
N MET A 30 -15.94 7.20 1.16
CA MET A 30 -16.87 6.11 1.39
C MET A 30 -16.41 4.86 0.62
N PRO A 31 -16.16 3.73 1.32
CA PRO A 31 -15.71 2.53 0.66
C PRO A 31 -16.80 1.94 -0.23
N SER A 32 -16.42 1.47 -1.41
CA SER A 32 -17.34 0.87 -2.39
C SER A 32 -16.75 -0.40 -3.02
N GLY A 33 -17.62 -1.23 -3.62
CA GLY A 33 -17.24 -2.49 -4.25
C GLY A 33 -16.39 -3.40 -3.34
N LYS A 34 -15.18 -3.76 -3.80
CA LYS A 34 -14.24 -4.62 -3.07
C LYS A 34 -13.85 -4.09 -1.69
N PHE A 35 -13.92 -2.77 -1.50
CA PHE A 35 -13.52 -2.11 -0.26
C PHE A 35 -14.62 -2.04 0.79
N VAL A 36 -15.84 -2.55 0.54
CA VAL A 36 -16.91 -2.54 1.56
C VAL A 36 -16.60 -3.55 2.68
N ARG A 37 -16.13 -4.75 2.32
CA ARG A 37 -15.94 -5.86 3.27
C ARG A 37 -14.61 -5.77 4.02
N GLN A 38 -14.66 -5.90 5.33
CA GLN A 38 -13.48 -6.22 6.14
C GLN A 38 -13.40 -7.75 6.26
N ASN A 39 -12.25 -8.34 5.96
CA ASN A 39 -12.01 -9.76 6.27
C ASN A 39 -11.15 -9.85 7.52
N HIS A 40 -11.63 -10.62 8.50
CA HIS A 40 -10.89 -10.90 9.73
C HIS A 40 -9.65 -11.78 9.51
N ASN A 41 -9.55 -12.45 8.36
CA ASN A 41 -8.43 -13.33 8.01
C ASN A 41 -7.34 -12.64 7.17
N SER A 42 -7.38 -11.31 7.08
CA SER A 42 -6.37 -10.57 6.33
C SER A 42 -5.00 -10.62 7.02
N PRO A 43 -3.88 -10.69 6.26
CA PRO A 43 -2.55 -10.51 6.82
C PRO A 43 -2.33 -9.08 7.38
N PHE A 44 -3.23 -8.13 7.15
CA PHE A 44 -3.13 -6.78 7.70
C PHE A 44 -3.61 -6.71 9.16
N ASN A 45 -2.75 -7.09 10.11
CA ASN A 45 -3.04 -7.05 11.55
C ASN A 45 -2.55 -5.76 12.24
N SER A 46 -2.80 -5.65 13.55
CA SER A 46 -2.45 -4.46 14.36
C SER A 46 -0.95 -4.10 14.34
N ALA A 47 -0.05 -5.07 14.25
CA ALA A 47 1.39 -4.80 14.17
C ALA A 47 1.75 -4.16 12.83
N VAL A 48 1.20 -4.70 11.73
CA VAL A 48 1.35 -4.12 10.39
C VAL A 48 0.76 -2.71 10.36
N LYS A 49 -0.43 -2.54 10.92
CA LYS A 49 -1.12 -1.24 10.99
C LYS A 49 -0.25 -0.18 11.69
N ARG A 50 0.38 -0.52 12.82
CA ARG A 50 1.29 0.39 13.54
C ARG A 50 2.50 0.75 12.69
N LEU A 51 3.11 -0.22 11.98
CA LEU A 51 4.22 0.06 11.07
C LEU A 51 3.84 0.98 9.92
N VAL A 52 2.68 0.73 9.30
CA VAL A 52 2.16 1.61 8.24
C VAL A 52 1.94 3.02 8.78
N HIS A 53 1.37 3.17 9.98
CA HIS A 53 1.19 4.47 10.62
C HIS A 53 2.53 5.20 10.80
N MET A 54 3.50 4.55 11.44
CA MET A 54 4.83 5.13 11.70
C MET A 54 5.55 5.51 10.40
N PHE A 55 5.45 4.68 9.37
CA PHE A 55 6.03 4.96 8.07
C PHE A 55 5.42 6.22 7.46
N LEU A 56 4.09 6.35 7.48
CA LEU A 56 3.39 7.50 6.93
C LEU A 56 3.76 8.79 7.68
N ASP A 57 3.79 8.76 9.01
CA ASP A 57 4.16 9.93 9.82
C ASP A 57 5.61 10.36 9.57
N SER A 58 6.53 9.39 9.52
CA SER A 58 7.96 9.66 9.31
C SER A 58 8.29 10.16 7.91
N ASN A 59 7.44 9.87 6.92
CA ASN A 59 7.68 10.20 5.51
C ASN A 59 6.66 11.17 4.91
N ARG A 60 5.76 11.75 5.72
CA ARG A 60 4.66 12.60 5.24
C ARG A 60 5.12 13.70 4.29
N SER A 61 6.17 14.44 4.65
CA SER A 61 6.72 15.52 3.81
C SER A 61 7.20 14.98 2.47
N LYS A 62 7.99 13.91 2.47
CA LYS A 62 8.54 13.31 1.25
C LYS A 62 7.44 12.77 0.33
N LEU A 63 6.41 12.14 0.91
CA LEU A 63 5.27 11.64 0.13
C LEU A 63 4.50 12.78 -0.53
N HIS A 64 4.37 13.91 0.17
CA HIS A 64 3.77 15.12 -0.39
C HIS A 64 4.65 15.72 -1.50
N ASP A 65 5.98 15.70 -1.35
CA ASP A 65 6.92 16.15 -2.39
C ASP A 65 6.87 15.26 -3.66
N ILE A 66 6.81 13.94 -3.49
CA ILE A 66 6.61 12.98 -4.60
C ILE A 66 5.33 13.33 -5.37
N TYR A 67 4.25 13.59 -4.65
CA TYR A 67 3.01 14.00 -5.28
C TYR A 67 3.17 15.31 -6.07
N ASN A 68 3.68 16.37 -5.42
CA ASN A 68 3.81 17.68 -6.04
C ASN A 68 4.71 17.65 -7.30
N ALA A 69 5.75 16.82 -7.30
CA ALA A 69 6.65 16.68 -8.44
C ALA A 69 5.95 16.07 -9.67
N TYR A 70 4.99 15.15 -9.47
CA TYR A 70 4.34 14.44 -10.58
C TYR A 70 2.96 15.00 -10.95
N PHE A 71 2.28 15.67 -10.02
CA PHE A 71 0.94 16.24 -10.21
C PHE A 71 0.91 17.77 -10.19
N HIS A 72 2.05 18.42 -10.44
CA HIS A 72 2.16 19.87 -10.63
C HIS A 72 1.09 20.40 -11.62
N GLU A 73 0.77 19.62 -12.66
CA GLU A 73 -0.26 19.95 -13.62
C GLU A 73 -1.64 19.57 -13.06
N ARG A 74 -2.52 20.57 -12.86
CA ARG A 74 -3.87 20.44 -12.28
C ARG A 74 -4.86 19.56 -13.08
N ILE A 75 -4.39 18.77 -14.04
CA ILE A 75 -5.22 17.90 -14.86
C ILE A 75 -5.29 16.52 -14.19
N PHE A 76 -6.27 16.38 -13.31
CA PHE A 76 -6.56 15.16 -12.58
C PHE A 76 -7.48 14.27 -13.40
N SER A 77 -6.91 13.24 -14.02
CA SER A 77 -7.68 12.17 -14.68
C SER A 77 -7.26 10.81 -14.16
N ALA A 78 -8.17 9.84 -14.22
CA ALA A 78 -7.85 8.47 -13.87
C ALA A 78 -6.72 7.87 -14.71
N GLN A 79 -6.62 8.28 -15.98
CA GLN A 79 -5.51 7.89 -16.84
C GLN A 79 -4.16 8.42 -16.32
N LYS A 80 -4.11 9.67 -15.86
CA LYS A 80 -2.89 10.24 -15.25
C LYS A 80 -2.54 9.56 -13.93
N HIS A 81 -3.54 9.26 -13.11
CA HIS A 81 -3.36 8.47 -11.89
C HIS A 81 -2.80 7.07 -12.19
N TYR A 82 -3.33 6.39 -13.21
CA TYR A 82 -2.81 5.10 -13.68
C TYR A 82 -1.35 5.19 -14.11
N GLU A 83 -1.02 6.11 -15.03
CA GLU A 83 0.34 6.32 -15.55
C GLU A 83 1.34 6.59 -14.43
N PHE A 84 0.93 7.40 -13.45
CA PHE A 84 1.74 7.72 -12.29
C PHE A 84 2.00 6.49 -11.40
N CYS A 85 0.95 5.76 -11.03
CA CYS A 85 1.10 4.55 -10.22
C CYS A 85 1.97 3.51 -10.94
N GLN A 86 1.80 3.35 -12.24
CA GLN A 86 2.61 2.44 -13.05
C GLN A 86 4.07 2.86 -13.04
N LYS A 87 4.37 4.14 -13.27
CA LYS A 87 5.75 4.64 -13.26
C LYS A 87 6.42 4.44 -11.90
N LEU A 88 5.72 4.71 -10.79
CA LEU A 88 6.28 4.44 -9.46
C LEU A 88 6.60 2.95 -9.25
N ILE A 89 5.75 2.05 -9.74
CA ILE A 89 6.01 0.60 -9.67
C ILE A 89 7.23 0.22 -10.52
N GLU A 90 7.43 0.86 -11.68
CA GLU A 90 8.56 0.63 -12.57
C GLU A 90 9.88 1.20 -12.03
N ASP A 91 9.82 2.31 -11.29
CA ASP A 91 10.97 2.98 -10.68
C ASP A 91 11.50 2.27 -9.41
N GLU A 92 10.82 1.23 -8.91
CA GLU A 92 11.25 0.48 -7.71
C GLU A 92 12.56 -0.29 -7.92
N ASP A 93 13.48 -0.15 -6.97
CA ASP A 93 14.76 -0.85 -6.98
C ASP A 93 14.59 -2.33 -6.58
N MET A 94 14.58 -3.20 -7.58
CA MET A 94 14.47 -4.66 -7.42
C MET A 94 15.64 -5.31 -6.66
N ARG A 95 16.68 -4.55 -6.26
CA ARG A 95 17.78 -5.04 -5.42
C ARG A 95 17.43 -5.09 -3.93
N GLU A 96 16.38 -4.39 -3.50
CA GLU A 96 15.89 -4.46 -2.12
C GLU A 96 15.15 -5.78 -1.82
N ASP A 97 14.95 -6.11 -0.55
CA ASP A 97 14.14 -7.26 -0.15
C ASP A 97 12.70 -7.08 -0.70
N PRO A 98 12.16 -8.04 -1.48
CA PRO A 98 10.82 -7.95 -2.04
C PRO A 98 9.72 -7.64 -1.02
N LYS A 99 9.87 -8.07 0.24
CA LYS A 99 8.92 -7.77 1.33
C LYS A 99 8.88 -6.28 1.63
N VAL A 100 10.03 -5.63 1.62
CA VAL A 100 10.17 -4.18 1.87
C VAL A 100 9.59 -3.39 0.72
N ILE A 101 9.97 -3.74 -0.52
CA ILE A 101 9.44 -3.11 -1.75
C ILE A 101 7.92 -3.16 -1.76
N VAL A 102 7.37 -4.34 -1.53
CA VAL A 102 5.93 -4.59 -1.56
C VAL A 102 5.19 -3.79 -0.49
N LEU A 103 5.67 -3.79 0.75
CA LEU A 103 5.05 -3.03 1.84
C LEU A 103 5.12 -1.53 1.53
N ARG A 104 6.29 -1.05 1.11
CA ARG A 104 6.51 0.36 0.74
C ARG A 104 5.55 0.78 -0.38
N LEU A 105 5.51 0.05 -1.49
CA LEU A 105 4.59 0.32 -2.60
C LEU A 105 3.14 0.37 -2.15
N CYS A 106 2.69 -0.62 -1.36
CA CYS A 106 1.34 -0.63 -0.82
C CYS A 106 1.03 0.66 -0.07
N VAL A 107 1.92 1.09 0.83
CA VAL A 107 1.71 2.28 1.66
C VAL A 107 1.78 3.57 0.85
N VAL A 108 2.84 3.74 0.04
CA VAL A 108 3.08 4.94 -0.77
C VAL A 108 1.95 5.15 -1.77
N LEU A 109 1.59 4.13 -2.54
CA LEU A 109 0.51 4.23 -3.52
C LEU A 109 -0.85 4.42 -2.86
N SER A 110 -1.10 3.81 -1.69
CA SER A 110 -2.34 4.06 -0.92
C SER A 110 -2.45 5.51 -0.50
N TYR A 111 -1.35 6.11 -0.02
CA TYR A 111 -1.33 7.51 0.39
C TYR A 111 -1.58 8.44 -0.79
N LEU A 112 -0.89 8.23 -1.91
CA LEU A 112 -1.05 9.03 -3.12
C LEU A 112 -2.45 8.88 -3.73
N THR A 113 -3.04 7.69 -3.63
CA THR A 113 -4.44 7.44 -4.00
C THR A 113 -5.40 8.27 -3.17
N ALA A 114 -5.12 8.45 -1.88
CA ALA A 114 -5.90 9.30 -1.00
C ALA A 114 -5.94 10.76 -1.50
N TYR A 115 -4.81 11.27 -2.02
CA TYR A 115 -4.77 12.57 -2.69
C TYR A 115 -5.54 12.59 -4.00
N SER A 116 -5.41 11.57 -4.85
CA SER A 116 -6.19 11.49 -6.10
C SER A 116 -7.69 11.51 -5.83
N VAL A 117 -8.14 10.83 -4.78
CA VAL A 117 -9.53 10.90 -4.30
C VAL A 117 -9.89 12.32 -3.85
N SER A 118 -9.02 13.00 -3.09
CA SER A 118 -9.25 14.41 -2.68
C SER A 118 -9.37 15.37 -3.87
N CYS A 119 -8.77 15.02 -5.02
CA CYS A 119 -8.84 15.77 -6.27
C CYS A 119 -10.02 15.34 -7.17
N GLY A 120 -10.92 14.47 -6.69
CA GLY A 120 -12.12 14.04 -7.39
C GLY A 120 -11.98 12.76 -8.22
N ILE A 121 -10.82 12.08 -8.21
CA ILE A 121 -10.62 10.81 -8.92
C ILE A 121 -11.12 9.66 -8.06
N MET A 122 -12.44 9.49 -8.00
CA MET A 122 -13.08 8.50 -7.12
C MET A 122 -12.76 7.04 -7.47
N GLU A 123 -12.33 6.78 -8.71
CA GLU A 123 -11.91 5.44 -9.18
C GLU A 123 -10.44 5.10 -8.87
N ALA A 124 -9.65 6.07 -8.39
CA ALA A 124 -8.25 5.87 -8.04
C ALA A 124 -7.99 4.68 -7.09
N PRO A 125 -8.81 4.41 -6.06
CA PRO A 125 -8.67 3.21 -5.23
C PRO A 125 -8.75 1.90 -6.02
N HIS A 126 -9.64 1.82 -7.01
CA HIS A 126 -9.78 0.60 -7.80
C HIS A 126 -8.58 0.39 -8.72
N ILE A 127 -8.11 1.48 -9.36
CA ILE A 127 -6.95 1.47 -10.25
C ILE A 127 -5.69 1.04 -9.50
N THR A 128 -5.40 1.72 -8.39
CA THR A 128 -4.21 1.43 -7.57
C THR A 128 -4.23 0.00 -7.04
N HIS A 129 -5.37 -0.47 -6.54
CA HIS A 129 -5.49 -1.84 -6.03
C HIS A 129 -5.17 -2.87 -7.12
N THR A 130 -5.69 -2.68 -8.32
CA THR A 130 -5.43 -3.56 -9.47
C THR A 130 -3.96 -3.55 -9.85
N LEU A 131 -3.33 -2.38 -9.97
CA LEU A 131 -1.91 -2.26 -10.32
C LEU A 131 -0.98 -2.92 -9.30
N ILE A 132 -1.22 -2.71 -8.00
CA ILE A 132 -0.43 -3.37 -6.96
C ILE A 132 -0.62 -4.89 -7.04
N PHE A 133 -1.85 -5.36 -7.18
CA PHE A 133 -2.13 -6.79 -7.26
C PHE A 133 -1.51 -7.47 -8.49
N GLU A 134 -1.50 -6.79 -9.64
CA GLU A 134 -0.81 -7.23 -10.85
C GLU A 134 0.70 -7.31 -10.64
N TYR A 135 1.28 -6.33 -9.95
CA TYR A 135 2.68 -6.33 -9.58
C TYR A 135 3.05 -7.50 -8.66
N TYR A 136 2.25 -7.77 -7.62
CA TYR A 136 2.40 -8.98 -6.79
C TYR A 136 2.36 -10.26 -7.63
N SER A 137 1.38 -10.35 -8.53
CA SER A 137 1.23 -11.49 -9.42
C SER A 137 2.46 -11.68 -10.31
N LYS A 138 3.07 -10.58 -10.78
CA LYS A 138 4.34 -10.59 -11.53
C LYS A 138 5.49 -11.11 -10.66
N LEU A 139 5.67 -10.58 -9.45
CA LEU A 139 6.72 -11.01 -8.51
C LEU A 139 6.61 -12.51 -8.16
N ARG A 140 5.39 -13.05 -8.01
CA ARG A 140 5.16 -14.49 -7.82
C ARG A 140 5.59 -15.30 -9.03
N LYS A 141 5.22 -14.87 -10.23
CA LYS A 141 5.57 -15.56 -11.48
C LYS A 141 7.08 -15.70 -11.66
N ILE A 142 7.84 -14.67 -11.29
CA ILE A 142 9.31 -14.69 -11.34
C ILE A 142 9.97 -15.25 -10.07
N ARG A 143 9.18 -15.80 -9.13
CA ARG A 143 9.62 -16.44 -7.88
C ARG A 143 10.39 -15.52 -6.93
N LEU A 144 10.22 -14.20 -7.04
CA LEU A 144 10.77 -13.25 -6.06
C LEU A 144 9.96 -13.25 -4.75
N ILE A 145 8.67 -13.60 -4.81
CA ILE A 145 7.86 -13.83 -3.61
C ILE A 145 7.31 -15.26 -3.61
N GLY A 146 7.69 -16.01 -2.58
CA GLY A 146 7.39 -17.43 -2.44
C GLY A 146 6.09 -17.73 -1.70
N TYR A 147 5.85 -19.02 -1.44
CA TYR A 147 4.65 -19.46 -0.73
C TYR A 147 4.65 -19.04 0.75
N THR A 148 5.80 -18.90 1.37
CA THR A 148 5.95 -18.46 2.77
C THR A 148 5.94 -16.94 2.92
N PHE A 149 5.77 -16.18 1.83
CA PHE A 149 5.93 -14.72 1.82
C PHE A 149 5.18 -14.02 2.96
N TRP A 150 3.91 -14.40 3.19
CA TRP A 150 3.11 -13.78 4.24
C TRP A 150 3.60 -14.13 5.63
N GLU A 151 3.97 -15.38 5.88
CA GLU A 151 4.55 -15.81 7.16
C GLU A 151 5.87 -15.08 7.42
N ASP A 152 6.74 -15.02 6.41
CA ASP A 152 8.03 -14.34 6.47
C ASP A 152 7.86 -12.83 6.72
N LEU A 153 6.89 -12.21 6.06
CA LEU A 153 6.54 -10.81 6.25
C LEU A 153 6.00 -10.55 7.67
N GLN A 154 5.14 -11.42 8.20
CA GLN A 154 4.64 -11.30 9.57
C GLN A 154 5.75 -11.46 10.60
N ILE A 155 6.65 -12.42 10.41
CA ILE A 155 7.80 -12.64 11.29
C ILE A 155 8.73 -11.43 11.25
N PHE A 156 9.05 -10.94 10.05
CA PHE A 156 9.87 -9.74 9.86
C PHE A 156 9.27 -8.55 10.60
N MET A 157 7.98 -8.27 10.40
CA MET A 157 7.30 -7.14 11.04
C MET A 157 7.23 -7.30 12.56
N ARG A 158 6.95 -8.49 13.08
CA ARG A 158 6.92 -8.76 14.52
C ARG A 158 8.29 -8.54 15.16
N ASN A 159 9.35 -9.03 14.53
CA ASN A 159 10.71 -8.88 15.02
C ASN A 159 11.13 -7.41 15.02
N PHE A 160 10.79 -6.68 13.95
CA PHE A 160 11.06 -5.26 13.85
C PHE A 160 10.29 -4.45 14.91
N MET A 161 9.01 -4.74 15.14
CA MET A 161 8.24 -4.11 16.21
C MET A 161 8.82 -4.36 17.60
N SER A 162 9.20 -5.61 17.89
CA SER A 162 9.85 -5.93 19.17
C SER A 162 11.17 -5.18 19.35
N TYR A 163 11.92 -4.98 18.27
CA TYR A 163 13.12 -4.15 18.28
C TYR A 163 12.80 -2.68 18.59
N LEU A 164 11.82 -2.09 17.91
CA LEU A 164 11.38 -0.71 18.16
C LEU A 164 10.93 -0.49 19.61
N ASP A 165 10.13 -1.41 20.15
CA ASP A 165 9.66 -1.35 21.54
C ASP A 165 10.84 -1.44 22.53
N ARG A 166 11.87 -2.25 22.24
CA ARG A 166 13.08 -2.36 23.07
C ARG A 166 13.92 -1.08 23.08
N ILE A 167 13.93 -0.33 21.98
CA ILE A 167 14.68 0.93 21.88
C ILE A 167 13.83 2.17 22.21
N GLY A 168 12.60 1.97 22.68
CA GLY A 168 11.72 3.04 23.16
C GLY A 168 11.08 3.88 22.05
N ILE A 169 11.11 3.43 20.79
CA ILE A 169 10.40 4.09 19.70
C ILE A 169 8.94 3.60 19.73
N LYS A 170 8.03 4.50 20.11
CA LYS A 170 6.60 4.22 20.20
C LYS A 170 5.87 4.52 18.91
#